data_AF-A0A644V8B6-F1
#
_entry.id   AF-A0A644V8B6-F1
#
_cell.length_a   1.000
_cell.length_b   1.000
_cell.length_c   1.000
_cell.angle_alpha   90.00
_cell.angle_beta   90.00
_cell.angle_gamma   90.00
#
_symmetry.space_group_name_H-M   'P 1'
#
loop_
_entity.id
_entity.type
_entity.pdbx_description
1 polymer ?
#
loop_
_entity_poly.entity_id
_entity_poly.type
_entity_poly.pdbx_seq_one_letter_code
_entity_poly.pdbx_strand_id
1 'polypeptide(L)' 'MERFDCAKVKEFFDKEIEAPQFARMMRRYNQAVVNFYLEMETKGQQGQFDLFIMKDGFYWLNELAELIDPQLDVDN' A
#
# COMPACT_ATOMS: atom_id res chain seq x y z
N MET A 1 -16.45 -17.41 8.45
CA MET A 1 -15.81 -16.11 8.26
C MET A 1 -14.81 -15.95 9.39
N GLU A 2 -13.53 -16.18 9.12
CA GLU A 2 -12.50 -15.98 10.14
C GLU A 2 -12.51 -14.51 10.55
N ARG A 3 -12.59 -14.29 11.86
CA ARG A 3 -12.69 -12.95 12.45
C ARG A 3 -11.29 -12.32 12.42
N PHE A 4 -11.21 -11.06 12.01
CA PHE A 4 -9.98 -10.27 12.10
C PHE A 4 -9.41 -10.34 13.53
N ASP A 5 -8.16 -10.77 13.66
CA ASP A 5 -7.50 -11.00 14.94
C ASP A 5 -6.39 -9.96 15.15
N CYS A 6 -6.71 -8.94 15.96
CA CYS A 6 -5.78 -7.87 16.27
C CYS A 6 -4.49 -8.37 16.94
N ALA A 7 -4.52 -9.51 17.65
CA ALA A 7 -3.34 -10.03 18.34
C ALA A 7 -2.30 -10.54 17.34
N LYS A 8 -2.73 -11.23 16.28
CA LYS A 8 -1.83 -11.71 15.21
C LYS A 8 -1.26 -10.56 14.39
N VAL A 9 -2.07 -9.54 14.12
CA VAL A 9 -1.60 -8.33 13.43
C VAL A 9 -0.55 -7.61 14.27
N LYS A 10 -0.78 -7.50 15.58
CA LYS A 10 0.22 -6.93 16.49
C LYS A 10 1.51 -7.77 16.50
N GLU A 11 1.40 -9.09 16.59
CA GLU A 11 2.56 -9.99 16.57
C GLU A 11 3.39 -9.84 15.30
N PHE A 12 2.76 -9.68 14.13
CA PHE A 12 3.44 -9.41 12.87
C PHE A 12 4.29 -8.13 12.94
N PHE A 13 3.74 -7.03 13.46
CA PHE A 13 4.47 -5.76 13.59
C PHE A 13 5.55 -5.75 14.67
N ASP A 14 5.38 -6.56 15.71
CA ASP A 14 6.37 -6.65 16.79
C ASP A 14 7.58 -7.53 16.39
N LYS A 15 7.42 -8.45 15.43
CA LYS A 15 8.46 -9.42 15.03
C LYS A 15 9.12 -9.17 13.68
N GLU A 16 8.35 -8.81 12.67
CA GLU A 16 8.83 -8.82 11.28
C GLU A 16 9.21 -7.42 10.80
N ILE A 17 8.41 -6.40 11.16
CA ILE A 17 8.61 -5.03 10.69
C ILE A 17 7.89 -4.03 11.60
N GLU A 18 8.57 -2.95 11.98
CA GLU A 18 7.93 -1.88 12.75
C GLU A 18 6.81 -1.19 11.94
N ALA A 19 5.70 -0.86 12.59
CA ALA A 19 4.54 -0.23 11.95
C ALA A 19 4.89 1.02 11.08
N PRO A 20 5.70 2.00 11.54
CA PRO A 20 6.09 3.14 10.71
C PRO A 20 6.92 2.74 9.48
N GLN A 21 7.79 1.73 9.62
CA GLN A 21 8.59 1.23 8.51
C GLN A 21 7.71 0.56 7.46
N PHE A 22 6.73 -0.22 7.90
CA PHE A 22 5.76 -0.85 7.02
C PHE A 22 4.87 0.17 6.31
N ALA A 23 4.36 1.18 7.02
CA ALA A 23 3.58 2.27 6.43
C ALA A 23 4.36 2.99 5.31
N ARG A 24 5.63 3.34 5.55
CA ARG A 24 6.51 3.92 4.52
C ARG A 24 6.75 2.97 3.35
N MET A 25 6.92 1.68 3.60
CA MET A 25 7.14 0.69 2.55
C MET A 25 5.89 0.53 1.67
N MET A 26 4.71 0.45 2.28
CA MET A 26 3.44 0.38 1.57
C MET A 26 3.24 1.59 0.68
N ARG A 27 3.50 2.81 1.17
CA ARG A 27 3.35 4.02 0.33
C ARG A 27 4.31 4.02 -0.86
N ARG A 28 5.58 3.67 -0.63
CA ARG A 28 6.57 3.55 -1.73
C ARG A 28 6.19 2.48 -2.74
N TYR A 29 5.72 1.33 -2.28
CA TYR A 29 5.24 0.26 -3.14
C TYR A 29 4.05 0.74 -3.96
N ASN A 30 3.06 1.37 -3.33
CA ASN A 30 1.88 1.91 -3.99
C ASN A 30 2.25 2.94 -5.07
N GLN A 31 3.19 3.84 -4.77
CA GLN A 31 3.73 4.79 -5.75
C GLN A 31 4.44 4.09 -6.92
N ALA A 32 5.23 3.05 -6.64
CA ALA A 32 5.97 2.31 -7.66
C ALA A 32 5.03 1.56 -8.61
N VAL A 33 3.96 0.96 -8.10
CA VAL A 33 2.94 0.27 -8.90
C VAL A 33 2.23 1.28 -9.83
N VAL A 34 1.85 2.45 -9.33
CA VAL A 34 1.27 3.51 -10.17
C VAL A 34 2.24 3.98 -11.25
N ASN A 35 3.50 4.24 -10.90
CA ASN A 35 4.52 4.66 -11.87
C ASN A 35 4.74 3.59 -12.96
N PHE A 36 4.81 2.32 -12.56
CA PHE A 36 4.92 1.19 -13.48
C PHE A 36 3.72 1.12 -14.43
N TYR A 37 2.51 1.31 -13.91
CA TYR A 37 1.30 1.34 -14.73
C TYR A 37 1.33 2.48 -15.76
N LEU A 38 1.67 3.70 -15.34
CA LEU A 38 1.79 4.85 -16.25
C LEU A 38 2.85 4.59 -17.34
N GLU A 39 3.97 3.96 -16.98
CA GLU A 39 5.00 3.56 -17.95
C GLU A 39 4.46 2.54 -18.97
N MET A 40 3.68 1.56 -18.54
CA MET A 40 3.04 0.58 -19.44
C MET A 40 1.98 1.24 -20.33
N GLU A 41 1.19 2.18 -19.81
CA GLU A 41 0.24 2.97 -20.61
C GLU A 41 0.95 3.77 -21.71
N THR A 42 1.99 4.53 -21.37
CA THR A 42 2.74 5.33 -22.35
C THR A 42 3.38 4.48 -23.44
N LYS A 43 3.66 3.21 -23.17
CA LYS A 43 4.17 2.22 -24.14
C LYS A 43 3.08 1.50 -24.93
N GLY A 44 1.80 1.83 -24.73
CA GLY A 44 0.66 1.22 -25.41
C GLY A 44 0.37 -0.22 -24.94
N GLN A 45 0.84 -0.60 -23.74
CA GLN A 45 0.69 -1.94 -23.16
C GLN A 45 -0.49 -2.04 -22.18
N GLN A 46 -1.54 -1.24 -22.41
CA GLN A 46 -2.71 -1.05 -21.52
C GLN A 46 -3.49 -2.35 -21.19
N GLY A 47 -3.34 -3.41 -21.98
CA GLY A 47 -4.19 -4.61 -21.88
C GLY A 47 -3.91 -5.57 -20.72
N GLN A 48 -2.92 -5.30 -19.86
CA GLN A 48 -2.51 -6.25 -18.80
C GLN A 48 -2.98 -5.90 -17.39
N PHE A 49 -3.47 -4.68 -17.15
CA PHE A 49 -3.82 -4.22 -15.81
C PHE A 49 -5.27 -3.74 -15.74
N ASP A 50 -6.00 -4.26 -14.74
CA ASP A 50 -7.34 -3.80 -14.42
C ASP A 50 -7.24 -2.42 -13.74
N LEU A 51 -7.64 -1.38 -14.47
CA LEU A 51 -7.70 0.01 -14.02
C LEU A 51 -8.51 0.19 -12.73
N PHE A 52 -9.56 -0.62 -12.54
CA PHE A 52 -10.39 -0.55 -11.34
C PHE A 52 -9.61 -1.05 -10.12
N ILE A 53 -8.91 -2.19 -10.25
CA ILE A 53 -8.06 -2.75 -9.19
C ILE A 53 -6.93 -1.78 -8.82
N MET A 54 -6.33 -1.14 -9.83
CA MET A 54 -5.24 -0.17 -9.62
C MET A 54 -5.72 1.09 -8.86
N LYS A 55 -6.86 1.65 -9.26
CA LYS A 55 -7.40 2.87 -8.65
C LYS A 55 -7.87 2.63 -7.22
N ASP A 56 -8.64 1.58 -6.99
CA ASP A 56 -9.19 1.27 -5.66
C ASP A 56 -8.08 0.77 -4.72
N GLY A 57 -7.16 -0.04 -5.25
CA GLY A 57 -5.96 -0.48 -4.54
C GLY A 57 -5.07 0.69 -4.12
N PHE A 58 -4.88 1.68 -5.00
CA PHE A 58 -4.12 2.88 -4.66
C PHE A 58 -4.73 3.63 -3.48
N TYR A 59 -6.05 3.81 -3.49
CA TYR A 59 -6.76 4.52 -2.44
C TYR A 59 -6.67 3.78 -1.10
N TRP A 60 -7.07 2.50 -1.04
CA TRP A 60 -7.10 1.75 0.23
C TRP A 60 -5.69 1.47 0.80
N LEU A 61 -4.66 1.31 -0.03
CA LEU A 61 -3.28 1.11 0.45
C LEU A 61 -2.70 2.37 1.09
N ASN A 62 -3.05 3.57 0.59
CA ASN A 62 -2.65 4.82 1.22
C ASN A 62 -3.41 5.07 2.52
N GLU A 63 -4.73 4.87 2.53
CA GLU A 63 -5.52 4.96 3.77
C GLU A 63 -4.99 3.99 4.83
N LEU A 64 -4.65 2.76 4.44
CA LEU A 64 -4.07 1.78 5.36
C LEU A 64 -2.71 2.22 5.90
N ALA A 65 -1.87 2.83 5.06
CA ALA A 65 -0.59 3.37 5.48
C ALA A 65 -0.75 4.51 6.51
N GLU A 66 -1.72 5.40 6.30
CA GLU A 66 -2.05 6.49 7.24
C GLU A 66 -2.64 5.97 8.55
N LEU A 67 -3.47 4.91 8.50
CA LEU A 67 -3.99 4.26 9.72
C LEU A 67 -2.89 3.60 10.55
N ILE A 68 -1.86 3.06 9.90
CA ILE A 68 -0.73 2.39 10.56
C ILE A 68 0.28 3.42 11.11
N ASP A 69 0.50 4.52 10.38
CA ASP A 69 1.36 5.63 10.81
C ASP A 69 0.68 6.98 10.54
N PRO A 70 -0.05 7.54 11.52
CA PRO A 70 -0.74 8.82 11.35
C PRO A 70 0.19 10.03 11.14
N GLN A 71 1.50 9.88 11.36
CA GLN A 71 2.49 10.94 11.15
C GLN A 71 3.23 10.79 9.80
N LEU A 72 2.82 9.82 8.97
CA LEU A 72 3.49 9.46 7.71
C LEU A 72 3.69 10.62 6.73
N ASP A 73 2.85 11.66 6.78
CA ASP A 73 2.93 12.87 5.95
C ASP A 73 3.49 14.11 6.66
N VAL A 74 3.71 14.03 7.97
CA VAL A 74 4.17 15.17 8.78
C VAL A 74 5.69 15.33 8.69
N ASP A 75 6.40 14.27 8.28
CA ASP A 75 7.87 14.19 8.21
C ASP A 75 8.47 14.40 6.80
N ASN A 76 7.73 14.99 5.85
CA ASN A 76 8.21 15.29 4.49
C ASN A 76 8.92 16.65 4.38
#